data_AF-A0A412FGN7-F1
#
_entry.id   AF-A0A412FGN7-F1
#
_cell.length_a   1.000
_cell.length_b   1.000
_cell.length_c   1.000
_cell.angle_alpha   90.00
_cell.angle_beta   90.00
_cell.angle_gamma   90.00
#
_symmetry.space_group_name_H-M   'P 1'
#
loop_
_entity.id
_entity.type
_entity.pdbx_description
1 polymer ?
#
loop_
_entity_poly.entity_id
_entity_poly.type
_entity_poly.pdbx_seq_one_letter_code
_entity_poly.pdbx_strand_id
1 'polypeptide(L)'
;MRLVTMKFSASQTTAKVVDQLCAGLGLPRRDLNLNESASLGPQDCLIAAFPVFSGRLPAFFKAWMDQIQGRDTPAVAVVVYGNRAYEDALLELSDALEAGGFTVVGAAAVVAQHSIFPAVANGRPDAADAAGIASFAQALLEKGLDAAHPMTSPVPGQRPYRKITALPLKPQTNSRCLRCGRCAAVCPVQAIDPAQPRLTDKTRCVSCTACIQVCPVGARQFPPALYYPARLVFQQKMKQPRQPEWFL
;
A
#
# COMPACT_ATOMS: atom_id res chain seq x y z
N MET A 1 1.34 -0.68 25.35
CA MET A 1 1.24 -0.35 23.91
C MET A 1 1.44 -1.61 23.05
N ARG A 2 0.58 -1.85 22.06
CA ARG A 2 0.76 -2.88 21.02
C ARG A 2 0.52 -2.27 19.63
N LEU A 3 1.20 -2.78 18.61
CA LEU A 3 0.98 -2.40 17.22
C LEU A 3 -0.19 -3.19 16.64
N VAL A 4 -1.09 -2.49 15.96
CA VAL A 4 -2.11 -3.08 15.12
C VAL A 4 -1.81 -2.67 13.69
N THR A 5 -1.68 -3.60 12.74
CA THR A 5 -1.39 -3.24 11.34
C THR A 5 -2.59 -3.47 10.45
N MET A 6 -2.85 -2.48 9.60
CA MET A 6 -3.84 -2.53 8.54
C MET A 6 -3.12 -2.25 7.22
N LYS A 7 -2.93 -3.29 6.40
CA LYS A 7 -2.13 -3.18 5.18
C LYS A 7 -2.70 -3.92 3.99
N PHE A 8 -2.58 -3.33 2.80
CA PHE A 8 -2.76 -4.05 1.54
C PHE A 8 -1.41 -4.13 0.82
N SER A 9 -1.04 -5.31 0.31
CA SER A 9 0.25 -5.49 -0.35
C SER A 9 0.13 -6.45 -1.52
N ALA A 10 0.08 -5.90 -2.74
CA ALA A 10 -0.09 -6.72 -3.93
C ALA A 10 1.20 -7.41 -4.42
N SER A 11 2.35 -6.79 -4.19
CA SER A 11 3.67 -7.28 -4.62
C SER A 11 4.65 -7.47 -3.45
N GLN A 12 4.13 -7.68 -2.24
CA GLN A 12 4.89 -7.86 -0.98
C GLN A 12 5.76 -6.69 -0.53
N THR A 13 5.93 -5.65 -1.34
CA THR A 13 6.75 -4.49 -0.99
C THR A 13 6.15 -3.67 0.16
N THR A 14 4.83 -3.42 0.17
CA THR A 14 4.18 -2.76 1.31
C THR A 14 4.27 -3.60 2.58
N ALA A 15 4.10 -4.93 2.46
CA ALA A 15 4.28 -5.83 3.59
C ALA A 15 5.70 -5.74 4.17
N LYS A 16 6.73 -5.75 3.31
CA LYS A 16 8.14 -5.61 3.71
C LYS A 16 8.40 -4.29 4.47
N VAL A 17 7.85 -3.17 4.00
CA VAL A 17 7.98 -1.87 4.70
C VAL A 17 7.34 -1.92 6.08
N VAL A 18 6.13 -2.48 6.20
CA VAL A 18 5.45 -2.63 7.51
C VAL A 18 6.24 -3.55 8.43
N ASP A 19 6.76 -4.67 7.92
CA ASP A 19 7.53 -5.62 8.72
C ASP A 19 8.81 -4.97 9.26
N GLN A 20 9.51 -4.18 8.43
CA GLN A 20 10.69 -3.41 8.84
C GLN A 20 10.35 -2.32 9.87
N LEU A 21 9.26 -1.57 9.67
CA LEU A 21 8.81 -0.54 10.61
C LEU A 21 8.43 -1.15 11.96
N CYS A 22 7.63 -2.21 11.97
CA CYS A 22 7.25 -2.91 13.19
C CYS A 22 8.45 -3.50 13.93
N ALA A 23 9.43 -4.04 13.18
CA ALA A 23 10.68 -4.53 13.77
C ALA A 23 11.47 -3.40 14.45
N GLY A 24 11.58 -2.23 13.79
CA GLY A 24 12.24 -1.06 14.37
C GLY A 24 11.52 -0.52 15.62
N LEU A 25 10.19 -0.61 15.66
CA LEU A 25 9.39 -0.22 16.83
C LEU A 25 9.48 -1.21 18.00
N GLY A 26 9.80 -2.48 17.75
CA GLY A 26 10.04 -3.49 18.79
C GLY A 26 8.85 -3.83 19.69
N LEU A 27 7.62 -3.48 19.28
CA LEU A 27 6.40 -3.66 20.07
C LEU A 27 5.60 -4.92 19.63
N PRO A 28 4.82 -5.55 20.53
CA PRO A 28 3.94 -6.67 20.17
C PRO A 28 2.99 -6.29 19.04
N ARG A 29 2.78 -7.19 18.08
CA ARG A 29 2.06 -6.89 16.84
C ARG A 29 0.84 -7.80 16.64
N ARG A 30 -0.27 -7.20 16.18
CA ARG A 30 -1.44 -7.88 15.62
C ARG A 30 -1.72 -7.36 14.22
N ASP A 31 -2.01 -8.27 13.29
CA ASP A 31 -2.40 -7.92 11.92
C ASP A 31 -3.90 -8.05 11.75
N LEU A 32 -4.55 -7.01 11.24
CA LEU A 32 -5.95 -7.06 10.86
C LEU A 32 -6.11 -7.73 9.50
N ASN A 33 -7.09 -8.61 9.38
CA ASN A 33 -7.49 -9.14 8.09
C ASN A 33 -8.22 -8.07 7.27
N LEU A 34 -8.24 -8.25 5.95
CA LEU A 34 -9.06 -7.43 5.06
C LEU A 34 -10.54 -7.53 5.49
N ASN A 35 -11.18 -6.39 5.69
CA ASN A 35 -12.57 -6.25 6.15
C ASN A 35 -12.84 -6.70 7.60
N GLU A 36 -11.80 -6.92 8.41
CA GLU A 36 -11.97 -7.13 9.85
C GLU A 36 -12.37 -5.82 10.54
N SER A 37 -13.47 -5.82 11.29
CA SER A 37 -13.89 -4.67 12.09
C SER A 37 -13.13 -4.63 13.42
N ALA A 38 -12.68 -3.44 13.83
CA ALA A 38 -11.94 -3.27 15.08
C ALA A 38 -12.18 -1.89 15.72
N SER A 39 -12.30 -1.86 17.05
CA SER A 39 -12.19 -0.63 17.83
C SER A 39 -10.88 -0.66 18.59
N LEU A 40 -10.04 0.35 18.38
CA LEU A 40 -8.73 0.48 18.98
C LEU A 40 -8.76 1.56 20.06
N GLY A 41 -7.96 1.37 21.10
CA GLY A 41 -7.87 2.30 22.24
C GLY A 41 -6.49 2.94 22.38
N PRO A 42 -6.21 3.65 23.49
CA PRO A 42 -4.93 4.33 23.70
C PRO A 42 -3.75 3.39 23.99
N GLN A 43 -4.02 2.09 24.20
CA GLN A 43 -2.99 1.05 24.35
C GLN A 43 -2.58 0.43 23.00
N ASP A 44 -3.22 0.87 21.91
CA ASP A 44 -2.95 0.45 20.53
C ASP A 44 -2.24 1.57 19.78
N CYS A 45 -1.39 1.21 18.83
CA CYS A 45 -0.92 2.11 17.78
C CYS A 45 -1.20 1.47 16.42
N LEU A 46 -1.98 2.16 15.58
CA LEU A 46 -2.34 1.67 14.26
C LEU A 46 -1.24 2.00 13.24
N ILE A 47 -0.67 1.00 12.59
CA ILE A 47 0.15 1.18 11.39
C ILE A 47 -0.73 0.93 10.16
N ALA A 48 -1.18 1.99 9.51
CA ALA A 48 -1.99 1.91 8.29
C ALA A 48 -1.08 2.08 7.07
N ALA A 49 -1.00 1.05 6.22
CA ALA A 49 -0.03 1.01 5.12
C ALA A 49 -0.63 0.58 3.78
N PHE A 50 -0.57 1.46 2.78
CA PHE A 50 -1.19 1.21 1.48
C PHE A 50 -0.29 1.56 0.29
N PRO A 51 -0.34 0.77 -0.79
CA PRO A 51 0.29 1.12 -2.05
C PRO A 51 -0.44 2.29 -2.73
N VAL A 52 0.31 3.10 -3.48
CA VAL A 52 -0.23 4.22 -4.26
C VAL A 52 -0.75 3.78 -5.63
N PHE A 53 -1.97 4.19 -5.97
CA PHE A 53 -2.67 3.95 -7.22
C PHE A 53 -2.92 5.28 -7.95
N SER A 54 -2.04 5.62 -8.90
CA SER A 54 -2.15 6.88 -9.67
C SER A 54 -2.23 8.15 -8.79
N GLY A 55 -1.48 8.16 -7.68
CA GLY A 55 -1.39 9.30 -6.77
C GLY A 55 -2.51 9.37 -5.72
N ARG A 56 -3.18 8.25 -5.49
CA ARG A 56 -4.31 8.06 -4.57
C ARG A 56 -4.19 6.71 -3.87
N LEU A 57 -5.02 6.48 -2.86
CA LEU A 57 -5.19 5.16 -2.27
C LEU A 57 -6.03 4.22 -3.18
N PRO A 58 -5.95 2.89 -2.99
CA PRO A 58 -6.80 1.95 -3.72
C PRO A 58 -8.29 2.27 -3.47
N ALA A 59 -9.14 2.21 -4.49
CA ALA A 59 -10.55 2.60 -4.37
C ALA A 59 -11.34 1.85 -3.27
N PHE A 60 -10.91 0.64 -2.92
CA PHE A 60 -11.53 -0.16 -1.86
C PHE A 60 -11.04 0.18 -0.44
N PHE A 61 -10.03 1.05 -0.28
CA PHE A 61 -9.44 1.34 1.04
C PHE A 61 -10.48 1.95 1.99
N LYS A 62 -11.37 2.80 1.47
CA LYS A 62 -12.34 3.53 2.28
C LYS A 62 -13.32 2.58 2.98
N ALA A 63 -13.79 1.57 2.26
CA ALA A 63 -14.65 0.52 2.83
C ALA A 63 -13.96 -0.25 3.96
N TRP A 64 -12.63 -0.34 3.96
CA TRP A 64 -11.87 -0.94 5.05
C TRP A 64 -11.68 0.04 6.22
N MET A 65 -11.39 1.31 5.92
CA MET A 65 -11.33 2.37 6.94
C MET A 65 -12.64 2.49 7.72
N ASP A 66 -13.79 2.37 7.05
CA ASP A 66 -15.12 2.44 7.67
C ASP A 66 -15.37 1.28 8.68
N GLN A 67 -14.54 0.23 8.68
CA GLN A 67 -14.64 -0.90 9.63
C GLN A 67 -13.80 -0.70 10.90
N ILE A 68 -12.95 0.31 10.94
CA ILE A 68 -12.03 0.55 12.06
C ILE A 68 -12.31 1.89 12.72
N GLN A 69 -12.27 1.90 14.05
CA GLN A 69 -12.51 3.10 14.85
C GLN A 69 -11.40 3.30 15.87
N GLY A 70 -10.78 4.47 15.87
CA GLY A 70 -9.86 4.95 16.90
C GLY A 70 -10.63 5.60 18.05
N ARG A 71 -10.10 5.43 19.26
CA ARG A 71 -10.55 6.11 20.49
C ARG A 71 -9.31 6.53 21.26
N ASP A 72 -8.88 7.77 21.04
CA ASP A 72 -7.58 8.28 21.53
C ASP A 72 -6.41 7.39 21.08
N THR A 73 -6.51 6.88 19.85
CA THR A 73 -5.55 5.91 19.30
C THR A 73 -4.54 6.60 18.40
N PRO A 74 -3.23 6.54 18.69
CA PRO A 74 -2.20 6.99 17.77
C PRO A 74 -2.16 6.13 16.50
N ALA A 75 -1.83 6.75 15.37
CA ALA A 75 -1.66 6.08 14.09
C ALA A 75 -0.44 6.58 13.32
N VAL A 76 0.21 5.68 12.59
CA VAL A 76 1.26 5.98 11.63
C VAL A 76 0.74 5.69 10.23
N ALA A 77 0.72 6.74 9.40
CA ALA A 77 0.26 6.66 8.01
C ALA A 77 1.42 6.32 7.08
N VAL A 78 1.34 5.22 6.33
CA VAL A 78 2.41 4.80 5.41
C VAL A 78 1.86 4.60 4.01
N VAL A 79 2.41 5.30 3.02
CA VAL A 79 2.17 5.00 1.62
C VAL A 79 3.42 4.44 0.95
N VAL A 80 3.23 3.44 0.10
CA VAL A 80 4.34 2.81 -0.64
C VAL A 80 4.14 3.01 -2.13
N TYR A 81 5.12 3.59 -2.81
CA TYR A 81 4.96 4.01 -4.20
C TYR A 81 6.11 3.57 -5.12
N GLY A 82 5.75 3.27 -6.37
CA GLY A 82 6.63 2.70 -7.38
C GLY A 82 7.56 3.69 -8.08
N ASN A 83 8.14 4.66 -7.36
CA ASN A 83 9.06 5.68 -7.90
C ASN A 83 8.44 6.78 -8.81
N ARG A 84 7.11 6.80 -9.01
CA ARG A 84 6.45 7.85 -9.82
C ARG A 84 6.24 9.13 -9.04
N ALA A 85 5.24 9.09 -8.17
CA ALA A 85 4.82 10.10 -7.22
C ALA A 85 3.72 9.46 -6.36
N TYR A 86 3.59 9.90 -5.13
CA TYR A 86 2.47 9.53 -4.25
C TYR A 86 1.33 10.56 -4.29
N GLU A 87 1.61 11.79 -4.74
CA GLU A 87 0.66 12.91 -4.84
C GLU A 87 -0.22 13.05 -3.59
N ASP A 88 -1.52 12.83 -3.70
CA ASP A 88 -2.45 13.07 -2.60
C ASP A 88 -2.61 11.85 -1.68
N ALA A 89 -1.99 10.71 -2.00
CA ALA A 89 -2.25 9.44 -1.33
C ALA A 89 -1.91 9.45 0.17
N LEU A 90 -0.82 10.12 0.56
CA LEU A 90 -0.45 10.21 1.98
C LEU A 90 -1.41 11.14 2.74
N LEU A 91 -1.74 12.29 2.14
CA LEU A 91 -2.73 13.22 2.69
C LEU A 91 -4.10 12.56 2.85
N GLU A 92 -4.55 11.82 1.83
CA GLU A 92 -5.79 11.06 1.85
C GLU A 92 -5.81 10.01 2.97
N LEU A 93 -4.69 9.34 3.22
CA LEU A 93 -4.59 8.36 4.31
C LEU A 93 -4.66 9.04 5.67
N SER A 94 -3.93 10.13 5.86
CA SER A 94 -3.95 10.90 7.10
C SER A 94 -5.35 11.43 7.40
N ASP A 95 -6.01 12.04 6.42
CA ASP A 95 -7.38 12.56 6.57
C ASP A 95 -8.37 11.44 6.94
N ALA A 96 -8.24 10.26 6.32
CA ALA A 96 -9.11 9.12 6.62
C ALA A 96 -8.87 8.57 8.03
N LEU A 97 -7.63 8.56 8.51
CA LEU A 97 -7.30 8.16 9.88
C LEU A 97 -7.88 9.15 10.89
N GLU A 98 -7.70 10.46 10.68
CA GLU A 98 -8.25 11.50 11.55
C GLU A 98 -9.79 11.44 11.59
N ALA A 99 -10.45 11.28 10.44
CA ALA A 99 -11.89 11.08 10.37
C ALA A 99 -12.36 9.80 11.10
N GLY A 100 -11.51 8.77 11.16
CA GLY A 100 -11.74 7.52 11.89
C GLY A 100 -11.44 7.61 13.40
N GLY A 101 -11.18 8.79 13.95
CA GLY A 101 -10.91 9.00 15.38
C GLY A 101 -9.49 8.62 15.82
N PHE A 102 -8.56 8.52 14.87
CA PHE A 102 -7.14 8.32 15.16
C PHE A 102 -6.40 9.65 15.23
N THR A 103 -5.32 9.70 16.00
CA THR A 103 -4.36 10.81 15.97
C THR A 103 -3.15 10.40 15.15
N VAL A 104 -2.89 11.07 14.03
CA VAL A 104 -1.71 10.76 13.22
C VAL A 104 -0.46 11.30 13.93
N VAL A 105 0.40 10.39 14.42
CA VAL A 105 1.62 10.73 15.17
C VAL A 105 2.86 10.76 14.29
N GLY A 106 2.78 10.16 13.10
CA GLY A 106 3.79 10.28 12.05
C GLY A 106 3.28 9.73 10.73
N ALA A 107 3.95 10.11 9.65
CA ALA A 107 3.61 9.66 8.31
C ALA A 107 4.87 9.37 7.49
N ALA A 108 4.77 8.48 6.50
CA ALA A 108 5.88 8.13 5.63
C ALA A 108 5.42 7.82 4.20
N ALA A 109 6.19 8.30 3.22
CA ALA A 109 6.07 7.89 1.82
C ALA A 109 7.33 7.10 1.44
N VAL A 110 7.22 5.78 1.32
CA VAL A 110 8.36 4.88 1.08
C VAL A 110 8.39 4.43 -0.37
N VAL A 111 9.56 4.52 -0.99
CA VAL A 111 9.75 4.05 -2.37
C VAL A 111 9.92 2.52 -2.37
N ALA A 112 9.29 1.85 -3.33
CA ALA A 112 9.52 0.44 -3.56
C ALA A 112 9.48 0.09 -5.04
N GLN A 113 9.87 -1.14 -5.37
CA GLN A 113 9.76 -1.68 -6.71
C GLN A 113 8.33 -1.54 -7.25
N HIS A 114 8.23 -1.00 -8.48
CA HIS A 114 6.93 -0.78 -9.10
C HIS A 114 6.25 -2.11 -9.44
N SER A 115 4.99 -2.29 -9.01
CA SER A 115 4.23 -3.53 -9.17
C SER A 115 3.94 -3.91 -10.64
N ILE A 116 3.50 -2.94 -11.45
CA ILE A 116 3.25 -3.12 -12.90
C ILE A 116 4.56 -3.18 -13.70
N PHE A 117 5.58 -2.38 -13.37
CA PHE A 117 6.82 -2.27 -14.14
C PHE A 117 8.06 -2.56 -13.26
N PRO A 118 8.34 -3.84 -12.91
CA PRO A 118 9.30 -4.21 -11.87
C PRO A 118 10.76 -3.76 -12.06
N ALA A 119 11.15 -3.30 -13.26
CA ALA A 119 12.48 -2.74 -13.46
C ALA A 119 12.63 -1.32 -12.90
N VAL A 120 11.52 -0.62 -12.60
CA VAL A 120 11.54 0.70 -11.97
C VAL A 120 11.63 0.53 -10.46
N ALA A 121 12.62 1.18 -9.85
CA ALA A 121 13.00 0.98 -8.44
C ALA A 121 13.20 -0.50 -8.10
N ASN A 122 13.79 -1.25 -9.04
CA ASN A 122 14.03 -2.68 -8.88
C ASN A 122 14.80 -2.97 -7.57
N GLY A 123 14.36 -3.99 -6.84
CA GLY A 123 14.98 -4.39 -5.57
C GLY A 123 14.58 -3.54 -4.35
N ARG A 124 13.87 -2.42 -4.51
CA ARG A 124 13.45 -1.58 -3.38
C ARG A 124 12.19 -2.10 -2.67
N PRO A 125 12.06 -1.96 -1.33
CA PRO A 125 12.99 -1.26 -0.44
C PRO A 125 14.32 -2.02 -0.27
N ASP A 126 15.43 -1.29 -0.42
CA ASP A 126 16.80 -1.79 -0.30
C ASP A 126 17.39 -1.54 1.10
N ALA A 127 18.71 -1.64 1.24
CA ALA A 127 19.38 -1.43 2.54
C ALA A 127 19.32 0.02 3.03
N ALA A 128 19.38 1.00 2.12
CA ALA A 128 19.27 2.42 2.48
C ALA A 128 17.84 2.76 2.90
N ASP A 129 16.84 2.19 2.21
CA ASP A 129 15.44 2.26 2.63
C ASP A 129 15.23 1.68 4.02
N ALA A 130 15.79 0.48 4.26
CA ALA A 130 15.67 -0.19 5.54
C ALA A 130 16.28 0.64 6.69
N ALA A 131 17.43 1.28 6.45
CA ALA A 131 18.04 2.18 7.42
C ALA A 131 17.15 3.41 7.70
N GLY A 132 16.57 4.02 6.66
CA GLY A 132 15.62 5.14 6.83
C GLY A 132 14.37 4.74 7.60
N ILE A 133 13.80 3.57 7.33
CA ILE A 133 12.65 3.01 8.08
C ILE A 133 13.02 2.82 9.55
N ALA A 134 14.22 2.30 9.84
CA ALA A 134 14.68 2.11 11.21
C ALA A 134 14.86 3.45 11.95
N SER A 135 15.48 4.45 11.31
CA SER A 135 15.61 5.79 11.90
C SER A 135 14.25 6.45 12.15
N PHE A 136 13.30 6.30 11.22
CA PHE A 136 11.94 6.80 11.41
C PHE A 136 11.22 6.10 12.58
N ALA A 137 11.37 4.78 12.71
CA ALA A 137 10.84 4.04 13.85
C ALA A 137 11.42 4.54 15.18
N GLN A 138 12.72 4.80 15.23
CA GLN A 138 13.40 5.30 16.42
C GLN A 138 12.90 6.70 16.80
N ALA A 139 12.75 7.59 15.81
CA ALA A 139 12.24 8.94 16.03
C ALA A 139 10.77 8.96 16.48
N LEU A 140 9.94 8.01 16.00
CA LEU A 140 8.57 7.81 16.51
C LEU A 140 8.56 7.42 18.00
N LEU A 141 9.47 6.53 18.42
CA LEU A 141 9.58 6.12 19.82
C LEU A 141 10.07 7.26 20.71
N GLU A 142 11.06 8.04 20.26
CA GLU A 142 11.60 9.19 20.98
C GLU A 142 10.56 10.30 21.16
N LYS A 143 9.77 10.56 20.11
CA LYS A 143 8.67 11.52 20.17
C LYS A 143 7.52 11.06 21.06
N GLY A 144 7.24 9.76 21.08
CA GLY A 144 6.10 9.17 21.76
C GLY A 144 5.02 8.70 20.76
N LEU A 145 4.58 7.45 20.93
CA LEU A 145 3.48 6.86 20.17
C LEU A 145 2.17 7.00 20.96
N ASP A 146 1.70 8.23 21.12
CA ASP A 146 0.44 8.53 21.81
C ASP A 146 -0.27 9.74 21.20
N ALA A 147 -1.57 9.88 21.50
CA ALA A 147 -2.39 10.95 20.94
C ALA A 147 -2.03 12.36 21.46
N ALA A 148 -1.22 12.48 22.52
CA ALA A 148 -0.77 13.78 23.03
C ALA A 148 0.39 14.35 22.18
N HIS A 149 1.02 13.54 21.33
CA HIS A 149 2.12 13.93 20.45
C HIS A 149 1.75 13.78 18.97
N PRO A 150 0.76 14.53 18.46
CA PRO A 150 0.39 14.49 17.05
C PRO A 150 1.55 14.95 16.15
N MET A 151 1.52 14.52 14.90
CA MET A 151 2.47 14.97 13.88
C MET A 151 2.36 16.48 13.65
N THR A 152 3.51 17.15 13.49
CA THR A 152 3.52 18.61 13.21
C THR A 152 3.90 18.93 11.77
N SER A 153 4.63 18.04 11.11
CA SER A 153 5.04 18.18 9.72
C SER A 153 3.82 18.17 8.79
N PRO A 154 3.66 19.15 7.89
CA PRO A 154 2.56 19.13 6.93
C PRO A 154 2.76 18.01 5.91
N VAL A 155 1.70 17.21 5.69
CA VAL A 155 1.70 16.18 4.65
C VAL A 155 1.43 16.83 3.29
N PRO A 156 2.29 16.62 2.28
CA PRO A 156 2.06 17.16 0.94
C PRO A 156 0.87 16.48 0.26
N GLY A 157 0.12 17.27 -0.50
CA GLY A 157 -1.07 16.84 -1.25
C GLY A 157 -2.04 18.00 -1.48
N GLN A 158 -3.13 17.74 -2.19
CA GLN A 158 -4.17 18.73 -2.49
C GLN A 158 -5.57 18.22 -2.10
N ARG A 159 -6.45 19.16 -1.73
CA ARG A 159 -7.89 18.94 -1.54
C ARG A 159 -8.65 19.86 -2.52
N PRO A 160 -9.69 19.37 -3.21
CA PRO A 160 -10.14 17.98 -3.30
C PRO A 160 -9.08 17.10 -3.98
N TYR A 161 -8.98 15.84 -3.55
CA TYR A 161 -7.98 14.91 -4.08
C TYR A 161 -8.16 14.66 -5.57
N ARG A 162 -7.05 14.46 -6.29
CA ARG A 162 -7.03 14.20 -7.73
C ARG A 162 -7.86 12.97 -8.11
N LYS A 163 -8.43 12.97 -9.32
CA LYS A 163 -9.10 11.78 -9.85
C LYS A 163 -8.08 10.67 -10.18
N ILE A 164 -8.46 9.43 -9.91
CA ILE A 164 -7.69 8.26 -10.33
C ILE A 164 -7.83 8.12 -11.85
N THR A 165 -6.71 8.15 -12.55
CA THR A 165 -6.67 7.79 -13.98
C THR A 165 -6.51 6.29 -14.10
N ALA A 166 -7.52 5.62 -14.67
CA ALA A 166 -7.50 4.18 -14.87
C ALA A 166 -6.46 3.80 -15.94
N LEU A 167 -5.63 2.81 -15.62
CA LEU A 167 -4.73 2.20 -16.59
C LEU A 167 -5.50 1.19 -17.45
N PRO A 168 -5.36 1.22 -18.80
CA PRO A 168 -5.98 0.23 -19.69
C PRO A 168 -5.30 -1.15 -19.64
N LEU A 169 -4.42 -1.39 -18.66
CA LEU A 169 -3.74 -2.66 -18.44
C LEU A 169 -4.53 -3.51 -17.45
N LYS A 170 -5.23 -4.53 -17.96
CA LYS A 170 -5.95 -5.53 -17.16
C LYS A 170 -5.31 -6.91 -17.35
N PRO A 171 -5.01 -7.66 -16.28
CA PRO A 171 -4.42 -9.00 -16.42
C PRO A 171 -5.33 -9.93 -17.24
N GLN A 172 -4.70 -10.75 -18.07
CA GLN A 172 -5.31 -11.83 -18.84
C GLN A 172 -4.64 -13.15 -18.46
N THR A 173 -5.27 -14.25 -18.84
CA THR A 173 -4.80 -15.60 -18.53
C THR A 173 -4.45 -16.37 -19.79
N ASN A 174 -3.24 -16.91 -19.87
CA ASN A 174 -2.80 -17.75 -20.99
C ASN A 174 -3.14 -19.25 -20.78
N SER A 175 -2.68 -20.12 -21.68
CA SER A 175 -2.96 -21.56 -21.67
C SER A 175 -2.34 -22.33 -20.50
N ARG A 176 -1.34 -21.77 -19.80
CA ARG A 176 -0.66 -22.44 -18.67
C ARG A 176 -1.49 -22.50 -17.40
N CYS A 177 -2.71 -21.95 -17.39
CA CYS A 177 -3.53 -21.85 -16.19
C CYS A 177 -3.98 -23.21 -15.67
N LEU A 178 -3.61 -23.53 -14.42
CA LEU A 178 -4.01 -24.75 -13.72
C LEU A 178 -5.36 -24.66 -13.00
N ARG A 179 -6.09 -23.54 -13.13
CA ARG A 179 -7.36 -23.27 -12.42
C ARG A 179 -7.31 -23.41 -10.89
N CYS A 180 -6.14 -23.22 -10.27
CA CYS A 180 -5.94 -23.40 -8.82
C CYS A 180 -6.63 -22.37 -7.90
N GLY A 181 -7.35 -21.38 -8.42
CA GLY A 181 -8.10 -20.41 -7.60
C GLY A 181 -7.29 -19.35 -6.82
N ARG A 182 -5.96 -19.50 -6.65
CA ARG A 182 -5.12 -18.57 -5.87
C ARG A 182 -5.30 -17.09 -6.24
N CYS A 183 -5.39 -16.81 -7.53
CA CYS A 183 -5.60 -15.45 -8.04
C CYS A 183 -6.95 -14.84 -7.64
N ALA A 184 -7.99 -15.66 -7.49
CA ALA A 184 -9.30 -15.21 -7.01
C ALA A 184 -9.25 -14.92 -5.50
N ALA A 185 -8.64 -15.83 -4.73
CA ALA A 185 -8.52 -15.69 -3.27
C ALA A 185 -7.81 -14.41 -2.83
N VAL A 186 -6.82 -13.93 -3.59
CA VAL A 186 -6.08 -12.69 -3.26
C VAL A 186 -6.66 -11.42 -3.89
N CYS A 187 -7.77 -11.51 -4.63
CA CYS A 187 -8.31 -10.34 -5.31
C CYS A 187 -9.14 -9.48 -4.34
N PRO A 188 -8.67 -8.28 -3.94
CA PRO A 188 -9.37 -7.47 -2.92
C PRO A 188 -10.73 -6.96 -3.38
N VAL A 189 -10.92 -6.88 -4.70
CA VAL A 189 -12.14 -6.37 -5.35
C VAL A 189 -12.95 -7.49 -6.01
N GLN A 190 -12.58 -8.75 -5.76
CA GLN A 190 -13.19 -9.97 -6.31
C GLN A 190 -13.48 -9.88 -7.82
N ALA A 191 -12.56 -9.31 -8.59
CA ALA A 191 -12.66 -9.21 -10.05
C ALA A 191 -12.43 -10.55 -10.77
N ILE A 192 -12.21 -11.64 -10.02
CA ILE A 192 -11.91 -12.96 -10.55
C ILE A 192 -12.83 -13.93 -9.81
N ASP A 193 -13.73 -14.55 -10.55
CA ASP A 193 -14.61 -15.61 -10.05
C ASP A 193 -13.79 -16.89 -9.77
N PRO A 194 -13.84 -17.47 -8.56
CA PRO A 194 -13.20 -18.75 -8.25
C PRO A 194 -13.64 -19.91 -9.15
N ALA A 195 -14.88 -19.91 -9.65
CA ALA A 195 -15.37 -20.91 -10.60
C ALA A 195 -14.82 -20.69 -12.01
N GLN A 196 -14.46 -19.43 -12.34
CA GLN A 196 -13.92 -19.04 -13.64
C GLN A 196 -12.60 -18.25 -13.51
N PRO A 197 -11.54 -18.85 -12.92
CA PRO A 197 -10.32 -18.13 -12.53
C PRO A 197 -9.50 -17.64 -13.73
N ARG A 198 -9.87 -18.04 -14.96
CA ARG A 198 -9.26 -17.56 -16.20
C ARG A 198 -9.78 -16.19 -16.62
N LEU A 199 -10.97 -15.80 -16.21
CA LEU A 199 -11.59 -14.53 -16.55
C LEU A 199 -11.17 -13.45 -15.56
N THR A 200 -11.16 -12.19 -16.01
CA THR A 200 -11.01 -11.01 -15.15
C THR A 200 -12.12 -10.06 -15.53
N ASP A 201 -12.94 -9.70 -14.56
CA ASP A 201 -13.86 -8.58 -14.69
C ASP A 201 -13.05 -7.28 -14.78
N LYS A 202 -13.01 -6.72 -15.98
CA LYS A 202 -12.24 -5.51 -16.27
C LYS A 202 -12.82 -4.26 -15.60
N THR A 203 -14.11 -4.28 -15.26
CA THR A 203 -14.81 -3.16 -14.62
C THR A 203 -14.47 -3.06 -13.13
N ARG A 204 -14.33 -4.20 -12.46
CA ARG A 204 -13.95 -4.28 -11.04
C ARG A 204 -12.44 -4.24 -10.82
N CYS A 205 -11.66 -4.76 -11.76
CA CYS A 205 -10.22 -4.90 -11.58
C CYS A 205 -9.52 -3.53 -11.41
N VAL A 206 -8.76 -3.37 -10.32
CA VAL A 206 -7.97 -2.15 -10.05
C VAL A 206 -6.51 -2.24 -10.51
N SER A 207 -6.14 -3.29 -11.26
CA SER A 207 -4.79 -3.49 -11.80
C SER A 207 -3.67 -3.56 -10.74
N CYS A 208 -3.98 -4.02 -9.52
CA CYS A 208 -3.02 -4.10 -8.40
C CYS A 208 -1.88 -5.12 -8.58
N THR A 209 -2.00 -6.04 -9.56
CA THR A 209 -1.07 -7.15 -9.86
C THR A 209 -1.00 -8.30 -8.85
N ALA A 210 -1.77 -8.31 -7.75
CA ALA A 210 -1.74 -9.41 -6.78
C ALA A 210 -1.95 -10.79 -7.44
N CYS A 211 -2.91 -10.87 -8.36
CA CYS A 211 -3.19 -12.09 -9.14
C CYS A 211 -2.05 -12.57 -10.05
N ILE A 212 -1.18 -11.67 -10.51
CA ILE A 212 0.01 -11.99 -11.31
C ILE A 212 1.07 -12.57 -10.38
N GLN A 213 1.31 -11.91 -9.24
CA GLN A 213 2.36 -12.28 -8.29
C GLN A 213 2.14 -13.66 -7.66
N VAL A 214 0.89 -14.03 -7.36
CA VAL A 214 0.59 -15.33 -6.73
C VAL A 214 0.46 -16.50 -7.71
N CYS A 215 0.58 -16.25 -9.01
CA CYS A 215 0.38 -17.30 -10.02
C CYS A 215 1.63 -18.19 -10.13
N PRO A 216 1.57 -19.48 -9.69
CA PRO A 216 2.77 -20.32 -9.60
C PRO A 216 3.36 -20.69 -10.97
N VAL A 217 2.56 -20.57 -12.02
CA VAL A 217 2.90 -20.95 -13.40
C VAL A 217 3.01 -19.75 -14.33
N GLY A 218 2.95 -18.52 -13.80
CA GLY A 218 3.02 -17.29 -14.60
C GLY A 218 1.91 -17.18 -15.65
N ALA A 219 0.75 -17.80 -15.42
CA ALA A 219 -0.34 -17.81 -16.39
C ALA A 219 -1.09 -16.47 -16.48
N ARG A 220 -1.05 -15.65 -15.42
CA ARG A 220 -1.66 -14.32 -15.41
C ARG A 220 -0.63 -13.26 -15.77
N GLN A 221 -0.91 -12.45 -16.78
CA GLN A 221 -0.01 -11.43 -17.29
C GLN A 221 -0.78 -10.29 -17.93
N PHE A 222 -0.18 -9.11 -18.07
CA PHE A 222 -0.76 -8.07 -18.90
C PHE A 222 -0.70 -8.43 -20.39
N PRO A 223 -1.62 -7.92 -21.22
CA PRO A 223 -1.60 -8.14 -22.66
C PRO A 223 -0.28 -7.61 -23.24
N PRO A 224 0.55 -8.45 -23.89
CA PRO A 224 1.89 -8.04 -24.35
C PRO A 224 1.90 -6.79 -25.23
N ALA A 225 0.95 -6.69 -26.16
CA ALA A 225 0.82 -5.57 -27.10
C ALA A 225 0.63 -4.21 -26.41
N LEU A 226 -0.06 -4.18 -25.26
CA LEU A 226 -0.26 -2.95 -24.49
C LEU A 226 0.86 -2.75 -23.45
N TYR A 227 1.35 -3.86 -22.88
CA TYR A 227 2.30 -3.83 -21.78
C TYR A 227 3.70 -3.36 -22.21
N TYR A 228 4.24 -3.92 -23.30
CA TYR A 228 5.64 -3.62 -23.67
C TYR A 228 5.88 -2.16 -24.04
N PRO A 229 5.04 -1.49 -24.85
CA PRO A 229 5.22 -0.07 -25.14
C PRO A 229 5.09 0.79 -23.88
N ALA A 230 4.06 0.53 -23.06
CA ALA A 230 3.84 1.25 -21.81
C ALA A 230 5.04 1.10 -20.85
N ARG A 231 5.62 -0.10 -20.76
CA ARG A 231 6.81 -0.39 -19.97
C ARG A 231 7.99 0.47 -20.38
N LEU A 232 8.31 0.56 -21.67
CA LEU A 232 9.45 1.33 -22.16
C LEU A 232 9.29 2.82 -21.85
N VAL A 233 8.11 3.39 -22.15
CA VAL A 233 7.81 4.80 -21.86
C VAL A 233 7.88 5.09 -20.37
N PHE A 234 7.31 4.21 -19.54
CA PHE A 234 7.28 4.40 -18.10
C PHE A 234 8.69 4.31 -17.50
N GLN A 235 9.48 3.30 -17.88
CA GLN A 235 10.86 3.15 -17.45
C GLN A 235 11.71 4.36 -17.81
N GLN A 236 11.53 4.90 -19.03
CA GLN A 236 12.24 6.11 -19.45
C GLN A 236 11.87 7.34 -18.62
N LYS A 237 10.58 7.52 -18.30
CA LYS A 237 10.12 8.66 -17.49
C LYS A 237 10.57 8.55 -16.02
N MET A 238 10.68 7.34 -15.50
CA MET A 238 10.93 7.08 -14.07
C MET A 238 12.39 6.68 -13.78
N LYS A 239 13.34 7.19 -14.57
CA LYS A 239 14.77 6.92 -14.39
C LYS A 239 15.37 7.55 -13.15
N GLN A 240 14.88 8.72 -12.75
CA GLN A 240 15.38 9.40 -11.55
C GLN A 240 14.86 8.68 -10.31
N PRO A 241 15.75 8.20 -9.41
CA PRO A 241 15.33 7.56 -8.18
C PRO A 241 14.75 8.61 -7.23
N ARG A 242 13.58 8.33 -6.67
CA ARG A 242 13.02 9.09 -5.55
C ARG A 242 13.57 8.59 -4.23
N GLN A 243 13.50 9.43 -3.21
CA GLN A 243 13.82 9.04 -1.84
C GLN A 243 12.53 8.83 -1.03
N PRO A 244 12.59 8.02 0.04
CA PRO A 244 11.55 8.01 1.04
C PRO A 244 11.44 9.39 1.70
N GLU A 245 10.23 9.73 2.14
CA GLU A 245 9.95 10.96 2.89
C GLU A 245 9.30 10.59 4.22
N TRP A 246 9.70 11.29 5.28
CA TRP A 246 9.34 11.00 6.67
C TRP A 246 8.77 12.27 7.31
N PHE A 247 7.68 12.12 8.05
CA PHE A 247 6.94 13.23 8.64
C PHE A 247 6.64 12.91 10.11
N LEU A 248 7.02 13.84 11.00
CA LEU A 248 6.86 13.75 12.46
C LEU A 248 6.29 15.04 13.04
#